data_AF-A0A1R0Y007-F1
#
_entry.id   AF-A0A1R0Y007-F1
#
_cell.length_a   1.000
_cell.length_b   1.000
_cell.length_c   1.000
_cell.angle_alpha   90.00
_cell.angle_beta   90.00
_cell.angle_gamma   90.00
#
_symmetry.space_group_name_H-M   'P 1'
#
loop_
_entity.id
_entity.type
_entity.pdbx_description
1 polymer ?
#
loop_
_entity_poly.entity_id
_entity_poly.type
_entity_poly.pdbx_seq_one_letter_code
_entity_poly.pdbx_strand_id
1 'polypeptide(L)'
;MKINNNYLKEQLKHVYWLNGGPCAGKTTMTKKFVEELGFQTLGDDVLKYRPFTSPVEYPALQFPNPDLDWNKWFNKPVDEHCEWLFQIVEEMMDFFIIDLLTMSNDKPIIIDLGIMPERILPFIPEERMICFYTSDEEIERLYYFREDHKMILDCINAYTINPEETIKHGNKSMVKFSNEIKQACTKMGIKTVERIPSMSVEEQFRLVREHFGL
;
A
#
# COMPACT_ATOMS: atom_id res chain seq x y z
N MET A 1 -17.54 -6.69 -4.98
CA MET A 1 -17.90 -8.10 -5.28
C MET A 1 -18.72 -8.73 -4.15
N LYS A 2 -19.67 -9.64 -4.42
CA LYS A 2 -20.43 -10.37 -3.38
C LYS A 2 -20.00 -11.83 -3.32
N ILE A 3 -18.87 -12.12 -2.67
CA ILE A 3 -18.42 -13.48 -2.37
C ILE A 3 -18.52 -13.71 -0.86
N ASN A 4 -18.78 -14.96 -0.46
CA ASN A 4 -18.79 -15.36 0.93
C ASN A 4 -17.39 -15.21 1.58
N ASN A 5 -17.30 -14.47 2.68
CA ASN A 5 -16.03 -14.21 3.37
C ASN A 5 -15.34 -15.48 3.89
N ASN A 6 -16.10 -16.50 4.34
CA ASN A 6 -15.50 -17.76 4.79
C ASN A 6 -14.88 -18.54 3.63
N TYR A 7 -15.51 -18.49 2.45
CA TYR A 7 -14.92 -19.06 1.25
C TYR A 7 -13.62 -18.35 0.86
N LEU A 8 -13.62 -17.01 0.83
CA LEU A 8 -12.39 -16.23 0.57
C LEU A 8 -11.31 -16.53 1.61
N LYS A 9 -11.67 -16.62 2.89
CA LYS A 9 -10.73 -16.92 3.98
C LYS A 9 -10.03 -18.28 3.79
N GLU A 10 -10.77 -19.27 3.31
CA GLU A 10 -10.23 -20.60 3.00
C GLU A 10 -9.34 -20.58 1.74
N GLN A 11 -9.80 -19.93 0.66
CA GLN A 11 -9.02 -19.85 -0.58
C GLN A 11 -7.72 -19.06 -0.39
N LEU A 12 -7.78 -17.96 0.37
CA LEU A 12 -6.65 -17.07 0.62
C LEU A 12 -5.90 -17.43 1.92
N LYS A 13 -6.00 -18.67 2.40
CA LYS A 13 -5.38 -19.08 3.66
C LYS A 13 -3.85 -19.05 3.66
N HIS A 14 -3.27 -19.06 2.47
CA HIS A 14 -1.85 -19.02 2.18
C HIS A 14 -1.35 -17.58 1.91
N VAL A 15 -2.22 -16.57 2.03
CA VAL A 15 -1.89 -15.15 1.83
C VAL A 15 -1.60 -14.47 3.17
N TYR A 16 -0.48 -13.77 3.19
CA TYR A 16 0.02 -12.93 4.28
C TYR A 16 0.09 -11.48 3.81
N TRP A 17 -0.11 -10.53 4.71
CA TRP A 17 -0.29 -9.13 4.37
C TRP A 17 0.61 -8.20 5.19
N LEU A 18 1.48 -7.46 4.50
CA LEU A 18 2.21 -6.32 5.02
C LEU A 18 1.40 -5.06 4.74
N ASN A 19 0.66 -4.60 5.74
CA ASN A 19 -0.12 -3.37 5.66
C ASN A 19 0.73 -2.19 6.15
N GLY A 20 0.22 -0.97 5.99
CA GLY A 20 0.76 0.23 6.62
C GLY A 20 1.18 1.32 5.65
N GLY A 21 1.86 2.34 6.19
CA GLY A 21 2.22 3.56 5.47
C GLY A 21 3.44 3.44 4.56
N PRO A 22 3.68 4.41 3.68
CA PRO A 22 4.88 4.47 2.85
C PRO A 22 6.16 4.50 3.69
N CYS A 23 7.29 4.16 3.08
CA CYS A 23 8.64 4.27 3.68
C CYS A 23 8.87 3.42 4.95
N ALA A 24 7.92 2.57 5.34
CA ALA A 24 7.99 1.72 6.52
C ALA A 24 8.66 0.35 6.27
N GLY A 25 9.25 0.13 5.09
CA GLY A 25 10.06 -1.06 4.79
C GLY A 25 9.29 -2.28 4.28
N LYS A 26 8.00 -2.13 3.95
CA LYS A 26 7.14 -3.23 3.46
C LYS A 26 7.72 -3.90 2.21
N THR A 27 8.11 -3.12 1.20
CA THR A 27 8.66 -3.66 -0.05
C THR A 27 9.98 -4.40 0.17
N THR A 28 10.80 -3.91 1.10
CA THR A 28 12.04 -4.59 1.54
C THR A 28 11.72 -5.95 2.17
N MET A 29 10.70 -6.02 3.04
CA MET A 29 10.25 -7.27 3.65
C MET A 29 9.68 -8.22 2.61
N THR A 30 8.83 -7.76 1.69
CA THR A 30 8.31 -8.59 0.58
C THR A 30 9.44 -9.23 -0.21
N LYS A 31 10.44 -8.44 -0.64
CA LYS A 31 11.62 -8.97 -1.36
C LYS A 31 12.36 -10.03 -0.54
N LYS A 32 12.61 -9.78 0.74
CA LYS A 32 13.31 -10.73 1.63
C LYS A 32 12.52 -12.02 1.86
N PHE A 33 11.20 -11.95 2.00
CA PHE A 33 10.33 -13.14 2.08
C PHE A 33 10.34 -13.96 0.78
N VAL A 34 10.32 -13.30 -0.37
CA VAL A 34 10.43 -13.96 -1.68
C VAL A 34 11.80 -14.64 -1.83
N GLU A 35 12.88 -13.93 -1.51
CA GLU A 35 14.26 -14.39 -1.68
C GLU A 35 14.65 -15.51 -0.69
N GLU A 36 14.32 -15.37 0.59
CA GLU A 36 14.78 -16.30 1.63
C GLU A 36 13.82 -17.44 1.92
N LEU A 37 12.51 -17.22 1.77
CA LEU A 37 11.48 -18.21 2.10
C LEU A 37 10.74 -18.72 0.85
N GLY A 38 11.05 -18.20 -0.33
CA GLY A 38 10.45 -18.64 -1.58
C GLY A 38 8.98 -18.24 -1.74
N PHE A 39 8.51 -17.24 -1.00
CA PHE A 39 7.15 -16.72 -1.13
C PHE A 39 6.91 -16.19 -2.55
N GLN A 40 5.64 -16.17 -2.95
CA GLN A 40 5.17 -15.42 -4.10
C GLN A 40 4.71 -14.03 -3.68
N THR A 41 4.58 -13.11 -4.64
CA THR A 41 4.00 -11.79 -4.40
C THR A 41 3.22 -11.35 -5.64
N LEU A 42 2.30 -10.41 -5.44
CA LEU A 42 1.54 -9.74 -6.49
C LEU A 42 1.95 -8.27 -6.50
N GLY A 43 2.42 -7.77 -7.64
CA GLY A 43 2.84 -6.39 -7.80
C GLY A 43 1.68 -5.39 -7.68
N ASP A 44 2.04 -4.14 -7.39
CA ASP A 44 1.15 -3.00 -7.19
C ASP A 44 0.83 -2.23 -8.48
N ASP A 45 0.88 -2.89 -9.63
CA ASP A 45 0.45 -2.28 -10.91
C ASP A 45 -1.08 -2.14 -10.92
N VAL A 46 -1.55 -1.10 -10.23
CA VAL A 46 -2.97 -0.78 -10.07
C VAL A 46 -3.60 -0.36 -11.41
N LEU A 47 -2.80 0.19 -12.32
CA LEU A 47 -3.28 0.75 -13.58
C LEU A 47 -3.62 -0.32 -14.62
N LYS A 48 -3.10 -1.54 -14.46
CA LYS A 48 -3.47 -2.67 -15.33
C LYS A 48 -4.97 -3.00 -15.31
N TYR A 49 -5.69 -2.59 -14.26
CA TYR A 49 -7.14 -2.83 -14.16
C TYR A 49 -7.98 -1.79 -14.89
N ARG A 50 -7.42 -0.61 -15.20
CA ARG A 50 -8.14 0.51 -15.84
C ARG A 50 -8.91 0.13 -17.12
N PRO A 51 -8.43 -0.75 -18.01
CA PRO A 51 -9.18 -1.16 -19.21
C PRO A 51 -10.52 -1.84 -18.92
N PHE A 52 -10.75 -2.33 -17.69
CA PHE A 52 -11.98 -3.01 -17.27
C PHE A 52 -12.92 -2.11 -16.47
N THR A 53 -12.61 -0.82 -16.34
CA THR A 53 -13.37 0.11 -15.50
C THR A 53 -14.01 1.24 -16.29
N SER A 54 -14.86 2.02 -15.61
CA SER A 54 -15.51 3.21 -16.16
C SER A 54 -15.24 4.42 -15.25
N PRO A 55 -15.20 5.65 -15.77
CA PRO A 55 -15.04 6.85 -14.95
C PRO A 55 -16.17 7.12 -13.95
N VAL A 56 -17.35 6.53 -14.17
CA VAL A 56 -18.51 6.69 -13.28
C VAL A 56 -18.41 5.75 -12.08
N GLU A 57 -18.01 4.51 -12.30
CA GLU A 57 -17.96 3.49 -11.25
C GLU A 57 -16.60 3.45 -10.53
N TYR A 58 -15.52 3.81 -11.23
CA TYR A 58 -14.15 3.77 -10.74
C TYR A 58 -13.40 5.09 -11.05
N PRO A 59 -13.85 6.24 -10.53
CA PRO A 59 -13.27 7.54 -10.83
C PRO A 59 -11.82 7.70 -10.37
N ALA A 60 -11.40 7.08 -9.25
CA ALA A 60 -10.02 7.23 -8.75
C ALA A 60 -9.00 6.53 -9.65
N LEU A 61 -9.32 5.33 -10.17
CA LEU A 61 -8.50 4.57 -11.10
C LEU A 61 -8.32 5.25 -12.47
N GLN A 62 -9.13 6.26 -12.79
CA GLN A 62 -8.96 7.03 -14.03
C GLN A 62 -7.79 8.01 -13.97
N PHE A 63 -7.16 8.20 -12.81
CA PHE A 63 -6.00 9.08 -12.66
C PHE A 63 -4.70 8.29 -12.56
N PRO A 64 -3.59 8.84 -13.12
CA PRO A 64 -3.54 10.03 -13.97
C PRO A 64 -4.11 9.75 -15.38
N ASN A 65 -4.66 10.80 -16.03
CA ASN A 65 -5.16 10.78 -17.42
C ASN A 65 -4.45 11.84 -18.29
N PRO A 66 -4.57 11.79 -19.62
CA PRO A 66 -3.83 12.70 -20.53
C PRO A 66 -4.12 14.20 -20.35
N ASP A 67 -5.34 14.56 -19.93
CA ASP A 67 -5.76 15.96 -19.78
C ASP A 67 -5.50 16.51 -18.37
N LEU A 68 -4.71 15.80 -17.57
CA LEU A 68 -4.47 16.13 -16.17
C LEU A 68 -3.60 17.39 -16.04
N ASP A 69 -4.12 18.38 -15.33
CA ASP A 69 -3.35 19.51 -14.83
C ASP A 69 -2.47 19.05 -13.66
N TRP A 70 -1.23 18.67 -13.94
CA TRP A 70 -0.28 18.13 -12.96
C TRP A 70 -0.02 19.09 -11.79
N ASN A 71 0.06 20.39 -12.05
CA ASN A 71 0.26 21.38 -10.99
C ASN A 71 -0.92 21.37 -10.01
N LYS A 72 -2.16 21.35 -10.51
CA LYS A 72 -3.34 21.21 -9.63
C LYS A 72 -3.40 19.84 -8.98
N TRP A 73 -3.06 18.77 -9.69
CA TRP A 73 -3.12 17.40 -9.18
C TRP A 73 -2.26 17.20 -7.93
N PHE A 74 -0.98 17.57 -8.01
CA PHE A 74 -0.05 17.41 -6.88
C PHE A 74 -0.32 18.40 -5.74
N ASN A 75 -0.98 19.53 -6.02
CA ASN A 75 -1.32 20.56 -5.02
C ASN A 75 -2.79 20.55 -4.59
N LYS A 76 -3.53 19.46 -4.82
CA LYS A 76 -4.89 19.27 -4.28
C LYS A 76 -4.90 19.39 -2.75
N PRO A 77 -6.00 19.82 -2.12
CA PRO A 77 -6.15 19.78 -0.67
C PRO A 77 -5.73 18.42 -0.08
N VAL A 78 -5.05 18.45 1.07
CA VAL A 78 -4.47 17.24 1.70
C VAL A 78 -5.53 16.16 1.93
N ASP A 79 -6.72 16.55 2.42
CA ASP A 79 -7.82 15.61 2.65
C ASP A 79 -8.34 14.99 1.34
N GLU A 80 -8.49 15.78 0.27
CA GLU A 80 -8.95 15.29 -1.04
C GLU A 80 -7.95 14.29 -1.64
N HIS A 81 -6.64 14.58 -1.54
CA HIS A 81 -5.61 13.68 -2.06
C HIS A 81 -5.53 12.39 -1.23
N CYS A 82 -5.67 12.49 0.10
CA CYS A 82 -5.69 11.33 0.99
C CYS A 82 -6.91 10.44 0.72
N GLU A 83 -8.09 11.03 0.50
CA GLU A 83 -9.30 10.30 0.12
C GLU A 83 -9.11 9.57 -1.22
N TRP A 84 -8.48 10.22 -2.21
CA TRP A 84 -8.14 9.56 -3.48
C TRP A 84 -7.20 8.36 -3.28
N LEU A 85 -6.19 8.45 -2.40
CA LEU A 85 -5.28 7.34 -2.09
C LEU A 85 -6.02 6.13 -1.51
N PHE A 86 -7.03 6.34 -0.66
CA PHE A 86 -7.87 5.24 -0.20
C PHE A 86 -8.78 4.73 -1.30
N GLN A 87 -9.42 5.64 -2.02
CA GLN A 87 -10.39 5.28 -3.04
C GLN A 87 -9.79 4.46 -4.19
N ILE A 88 -8.57 4.78 -4.66
CA ILE A 88 -7.93 4.00 -5.72
C ILE A 88 -7.67 2.55 -5.27
N VAL A 89 -7.30 2.36 -4.00
CA VAL A 89 -7.10 1.02 -3.42
C VAL A 89 -8.44 0.28 -3.38
N GLU A 90 -9.49 0.92 -2.85
CA GLU A 90 -10.85 0.36 -2.81
C GLU A 90 -11.36 -0.07 -4.20
N GLU A 91 -11.19 0.79 -5.19
CA GLU A 91 -11.63 0.59 -6.55
C GLU A 91 -10.93 -0.60 -7.22
N MET A 92 -9.66 -0.87 -6.90
CA MET A 92 -8.93 -2.01 -7.46
C MET A 92 -9.15 -3.33 -6.70
N MET A 93 -9.71 -3.30 -5.48
CA MET A 93 -9.67 -4.47 -4.59
C MET A 93 -10.35 -5.70 -5.17
N ASP A 94 -11.49 -5.55 -5.85
CA ASP A 94 -12.18 -6.70 -6.44
C ASP A 94 -11.29 -7.41 -7.47
N PHE A 95 -10.57 -6.66 -8.32
CA PHE A 95 -9.64 -7.22 -9.29
C PHE A 95 -8.41 -7.83 -8.61
N PHE A 96 -7.87 -7.16 -7.59
CA PHE A 96 -6.71 -7.63 -6.84
C PHE A 96 -7.00 -8.96 -6.15
N ILE A 97 -8.19 -9.13 -5.55
CA ILE A 97 -8.62 -10.40 -4.96
C ILE A 97 -8.77 -11.49 -6.02
N ILE A 98 -9.31 -11.18 -7.19
CA ILE A 98 -9.40 -12.15 -8.30
C ILE A 98 -8.01 -12.61 -8.72
N ASP A 99 -7.05 -11.69 -8.89
CA ASP A 99 -5.68 -12.03 -9.23
C ASP A 99 -5.06 -12.96 -8.18
N LEU A 100 -5.22 -12.68 -6.88
CA LEU A 100 -4.76 -13.57 -5.81
C LEU A 100 -5.39 -14.96 -5.88
N LEU A 101 -6.69 -15.06 -6.19
CA LEU A 101 -7.39 -16.34 -6.32
C LEU A 101 -6.89 -17.16 -7.52
N THR A 102 -6.30 -16.52 -8.53
CA THR A 102 -5.73 -17.21 -9.70
C THR A 102 -4.28 -17.65 -9.52
N MET A 103 -3.59 -17.14 -8.49
CA MET A 103 -2.23 -17.57 -8.18
C MET A 103 -2.23 -19.02 -7.63
N SER A 104 -1.15 -19.77 -7.91
CA SER A 104 -1.00 -21.10 -7.32
C SER A 104 -0.91 -20.99 -5.79
N ASN A 105 -1.52 -21.96 -5.09
CA ASN A 105 -1.44 -22.08 -3.64
C ASN A 105 -0.33 -23.04 -3.16
N ASP A 106 0.55 -23.50 -4.07
CA ASP A 106 1.70 -24.36 -3.73
C ASP A 106 2.72 -23.65 -2.83
N LYS A 107 2.74 -22.31 -2.87
CA LYS A 107 3.62 -21.47 -2.07
C LYS A 107 2.82 -20.36 -1.38
N PRO A 108 3.23 -19.93 -0.19
CA PRO A 108 2.65 -18.76 0.45
C PRO A 108 2.81 -17.49 -0.41
N ILE A 109 1.84 -16.57 -0.30
CA ILE A 109 1.88 -15.27 -0.96
C ILE A 109 2.05 -14.19 0.11
N ILE A 110 2.97 -13.25 -0.10
CA ILE A 110 3.14 -12.05 0.73
C ILE A 110 2.77 -10.81 -0.08
N ILE A 111 1.84 -10.01 0.45
CA ILE A 111 1.35 -8.79 -0.18
C ILE A 111 1.86 -7.56 0.55
N ASP A 112 2.34 -6.58 -0.20
CA ASP A 112 2.67 -5.24 0.27
C ASP A 112 1.65 -4.26 -0.30
N LEU A 113 0.65 -3.91 0.49
CA LEU A 113 -0.36 -2.93 0.10
C LEU A 113 -0.96 -2.25 1.33
N GLY A 114 -0.89 -0.91 1.35
CA GLY A 114 -1.55 -0.09 2.37
C GLY A 114 -3.05 0.00 2.11
N ILE A 115 -3.87 -0.49 3.04
CA ILE A 115 -5.33 -0.49 2.92
C ILE A 115 -6.00 -0.31 4.28
N MET A 116 -7.21 0.25 4.27
CA MET A 116 -8.11 0.20 5.43
C MET A 116 -8.38 -1.26 5.84
N PRO A 117 -7.99 -1.67 7.05
CA PRO A 117 -8.00 -3.08 7.45
C PRO A 117 -9.38 -3.73 7.41
N GLU A 118 -10.45 -2.98 7.63
CA GLU A 118 -11.84 -3.44 7.53
C GLU A 118 -12.20 -4.07 6.17
N ARG A 119 -11.47 -3.75 5.10
CA ARG A 119 -11.71 -4.30 3.77
C ARG A 119 -11.17 -5.70 3.58
N ILE A 120 -10.10 -6.06 4.28
CA ILE A 120 -9.39 -7.33 4.11
C ILE A 120 -9.56 -8.27 5.29
N LEU A 121 -9.71 -7.74 6.51
CA LEU A 121 -9.90 -8.52 7.73
C LEU A 121 -10.99 -9.60 7.67
N PRO A 122 -12.11 -9.41 6.95
CA PRO A 122 -13.11 -10.46 6.83
C PRO A 122 -12.59 -11.77 6.21
N PHE A 123 -11.48 -11.75 5.48
CA PHE A 123 -10.91 -12.93 4.82
C PHE A 123 -9.38 -13.08 4.94
N ILE A 124 -8.64 -12.05 5.35
CA ILE A 124 -7.26 -12.09 5.82
C ILE A 124 -7.23 -11.75 7.31
N PRO A 125 -7.21 -12.75 8.20
CA PRO A 125 -7.21 -12.53 9.64
C PRO A 125 -6.00 -11.74 10.15
N GLU A 126 -6.14 -11.13 11.33
CA GLU A 126 -5.11 -10.29 11.96
C GLU A 126 -3.78 -11.04 12.21
N GLU A 127 -3.82 -12.34 12.49
CA GLU A 127 -2.63 -13.17 12.67
C GLU A 127 -1.80 -13.34 11.38
N ARG A 128 -2.40 -13.09 10.22
CA ARG A 128 -1.72 -13.08 8.91
C ARG A 128 -1.47 -11.67 8.37
N MET A 129 -1.68 -10.64 9.19
CA MET A 129 -1.42 -9.26 8.82
C MET A 129 -0.54 -8.55 9.85
N ILE A 130 0.40 -7.73 9.37
CA ILE A 130 1.19 -6.84 10.20
C ILE A 130 1.21 -5.45 9.58
N CYS A 131 1.07 -4.40 10.40
CA CYS A 131 1.03 -3.02 9.94
C CYS A 131 2.35 -2.30 10.24
N PHE A 132 3.06 -1.88 9.21
CA PHE A 132 4.28 -1.10 9.34
C PHE A 132 4.03 0.41 9.22
N TYR A 133 4.63 1.19 10.09
CA TYR A 133 4.68 2.64 9.95
C TYR A 133 6.07 3.16 10.28
N THR A 134 6.35 4.42 9.96
CA THR A 134 7.57 5.12 10.36
C THR A 134 7.18 6.54 10.78
N SER A 135 8.13 7.35 11.24
CA SER A 135 7.83 8.71 11.68
C SER A 135 7.43 9.61 10.51
N ASP A 136 6.71 10.68 10.79
CA ASP A 136 6.30 11.66 9.78
C ASP A 136 7.53 12.27 9.09
N GLU A 137 8.61 12.52 9.85
CA GLU A 137 9.88 13.02 9.32
C GLU A 137 10.55 12.05 8.35
N GLU A 138 10.49 10.74 8.63
CA GLU A 138 11.04 9.73 7.71
C GLU A 138 10.21 9.64 6.42
N ILE A 139 8.88 9.76 6.51
CA ILE A 139 8.02 9.83 5.31
C ILE A 139 8.42 11.06 4.48
N GLU A 140 8.50 12.23 5.12
CA GLU A 140 8.85 13.49 4.46
C GLU A 140 10.22 13.45 3.80
N ARG A 141 11.21 12.85 4.47
CA ARG A 141 12.59 12.73 3.99
C ARG A 141 12.73 11.74 2.84
N LEU A 142 11.94 10.66 2.83
CA LEU A 142 12.17 9.53 1.94
C LEU A 142 11.22 9.47 0.75
N TYR A 143 9.92 9.76 0.95
CA TYR A 143 8.87 9.34 0.00
C TYR A 143 9.17 9.73 -1.44
N TYR A 144 9.35 11.02 -1.74
CA TYR A 144 9.62 11.47 -3.12
C TYR A 144 11.04 11.20 -3.62
N PHE A 145 11.95 10.76 -2.75
CA PHE A 145 13.38 10.60 -3.08
C PHE A 145 13.82 9.13 -3.18
N ARG A 146 12.86 8.20 -3.16
CA ARG A 146 13.13 6.79 -3.45
C ARG A 146 13.33 6.58 -4.96
N GLU A 147 14.14 5.59 -5.31
CA GLU A 147 14.44 5.24 -6.70
C GLU A 147 13.18 4.89 -7.50
N ASP A 148 12.25 4.13 -6.91
CA ASP A 148 10.99 3.73 -7.53
C ASP A 148 9.99 4.89 -7.67
N HIS A 149 10.22 6.03 -7.02
CA HIS A 149 9.41 7.24 -7.15
C HIS A 149 10.03 8.28 -8.08
N LYS A 150 11.14 7.95 -8.75
CA LYS A 150 11.84 8.87 -9.65
C LYS A 150 10.93 9.48 -10.71
N MET A 151 10.03 8.68 -11.30
CA MET A 151 9.08 9.19 -12.31
C MET A 151 8.10 10.23 -11.74
N ILE A 152 7.67 10.06 -10.49
CA ILE A 152 6.78 11.01 -9.80
C ILE A 152 7.55 12.31 -9.55
N LEU A 153 8.79 12.20 -9.04
CA LEU A 153 9.65 13.35 -8.78
C LEU A 153 9.99 14.13 -10.07
N ASP A 154 10.34 13.43 -11.15
CA ASP A 154 10.61 14.02 -12.45
C ASP A 154 9.36 14.75 -13.00
N CYS A 155 8.17 14.19 -12.79
CA CYS A 155 6.89 14.82 -13.15
C CYS A 155 6.62 16.10 -12.33
N ILE A 156 6.83 16.07 -11.01
CA ILE A 156 6.68 17.25 -10.16
C ILE A 156 7.64 18.36 -10.62
N ASN A 157 8.91 18.04 -10.82
CA ASN A 157 9.92 19.00 -11.29
C ASN A 157 9.60 19.62 -12.65
N ALA A 158 9.02 18.84 -13.57
CA ALA A 158 8.73 19.30 -14.93
C ALA A 158 7.41 20.10 -15.04
N TYR A 159 6.40 19.77 -14.24
CA TYR A 159 5.02 20.22 -14.50
C TYR A 159 4.37 21.01 -13.35
N THR A 160 5.12 21.38 -12.31
CA THR A 160 4.60 22.17 -11.19
C THR A 160 5.30 23.53 -11.09
N ILE A 161 4.58 24.53 -10.57
CA ILE A 161 5.08 25.90 -10.50
C ILE A 161 6.21 26.02 -9.46
N ASN A 162 6.07 25.34 -8.32
CA ASN A 162 7.07 25.31 -7.26
C ASN A 162 7.26 23.85 -6.78
N PRO A 163 8.21 23.11 -7.35
CA PRO A 163 8.44 21.70 -7.03
C PRO A 163 8.72 21.45 -5.54
N GLU A 164 9.54 22.29 -4.90
CA GLU A 164 9.89 22.11 -3.49
C GLU A 164 8.66 22.23 -2.56
N GLU A 165 7.84 23.25 -2.78
CA GLU A 165 6.59 23.41 -2.01
C GLU A 165 5.56 22.32 -2.36
N THR A 166 5.53 21.87 -3.62
CA THR A 166 4.67 20.75 -4.03
C THR A 166 5.06 19.45 -3.33
N ILE A 167 6.36 19.16 -3.20
CA ILE A 167 6.86 17.99 -2.46
C ILE A 167 6.48 18.07 -0.98
N LYS A 168 6.72 19.22 -0.33
CA LYS A 168 6.32 19.44 1.07
C LYS A 168 4.81 19.27 1.26
N HIS A 169 4.03 19.78 0.32
CA HIS A 169 2.57 19.67 0.36
C HIS A 169 2.11 18.22 0.17
N GLY A 170 2.62 17.52 -0.84
CA GLY A 170 2.28 16.12 -1.12
C GLY A 170 2.68 15.18 0.01
N ASN A 171 3.78 15.46 0.72
CA ASN A 171 4.17 14.68 1.90
C ASN A 171 3.12 14.72 3.01
N LYS A 172 2.40 15.84 3.19
CA LYS A 172 1.32 15.93 4.19
C LYS A 172 0.22 14.90 3.91
N SER A 173 -0.11 14.67 2.64
CA SER A 173 -1.08 13.65 2.23
C SER A 173 -0.59 12.24 2.55
N MET A 174 0.70 11.96 2.32
CA MET A 174 1.29 10.67 2.63
C MET A 174 1.40 10.39 4.13
N VAL A 175 1.74 11.42 4.92
CA VAL A 175 1.74 11.38 6.39
C VAL A 175 0.32 11.09 6.90
N LYS A 176 -0.67 11.84 6.41
CA LYS A 176 -2.08 11.62 6.78
C LYS A 176 -2.53 10.20 6.45
N PHE A 177 -2.29 9.73 5.22
CA PHE A 177 -2.60 8.36 4.78
C PHE A 177 -1.97 7.29 5.68
N SER A 178 -0.68 7.44 5.99
CA SER A 178 0.05 6.54 6.91
C SER A 178 -0.60 6.48 8.28
N ASN A 179 -0.91 7.66 8.85
CA ASN A 179 -1.46 7.78 10.19
C ASN A 179 -2.89 7.23 10.27
N GLU A 180 -3.72 7.41 9.25
CA GLU A 180 -5.07 6.84 9.20
C GLU A 180 -5.04 5.30 9.12
N ILE A 181 -4.16 4.70 8.29
CA ILE A 181 -3.97 3.23 8.28
C ILE A 181 -3.49 2.73 9.63
N LYS A 182 -2.46 3.38 10.21
CA LYS A 182 -1.92 3.01 11.52
C LYS A 182 -3.02 3.00 12.58
N GLN A 183 -3.81 4.08 12.67
CA GLN A 183 -4.88 4.22 13.65
C GLN A 183 -5.96 3.14 13.47
N ALA A 184 -6.37 2.88 12.22
CA ALA A 184 -7.34 1.82 11.92
C ALA A 184 -6.80 0.44 12.33
N CYS A 185 -5.55 0.13 11.99
CA CYS A 185 -4.90 -1.13 12.36
C CYS A 185 -4.83 -1.32 13.88
N THR A 186 -4.37 -0.30 14.62
CA THR A 186 -4.33 -0.33 16.08
C THR A 186 -5.73 -0.54 16.68
N LYS A 187 -6.74 0.16 16.17
CA LYS A 187 -8.13 0.05 16.64
C LYS A 187 -8.70 -1.36 16.43
N MET A 188 -8.29 -2.04 15.37
CA MET A 188 -8.77 -3.37 15.00
C MET A 188 -7.90 -4.52 15.57
N GLY A 189 -6.91 -4.24 16.42
CA GLY A 189 -6.10 -5.27 17.07
C GLY A 189 -4.94 -5.80 16.24
N ILE A 190 -4.70 -5.26 15.03
CA ILE A 190 -3.61 -5.68 14.16
C ILE A 190 -2.28 -5.25 14.77
N LYS A 191 -1.29 -6.16 14.79
CA LYS A 191 0.05 -5.86 15.26
C LYS A 191 0.66 -4.72 14.43
N THR A 192 1.00 -3.63 15.09
CA THR A 192 1.68 -2.48 14.49
C THR A 192 3.15 -2.46 14.87
N VAL A 193 4.04 -2.18 13.91
CA VAL A 193 5.49 -2.06 14.13
C VAL A 193 5.98 -0.74 13.54
N GLU A 194 6.69 0.02 14.37
CA GLU A 194 7.40 1.22 13.93
C GLU A 194 8.77 0.85 13.37
N ARG A 195 9.04 1.25 12.13
CA ARG A 195 10.37 1.23 11.56
C ARG A 195 11.09 2.50 11.98
N ILE A 196 12.09 2.35 12.85
CA ILE A 196 13.03 3.41 13.21
C ILE A 196 14.31 3.30 12.37
N PRO A 197 15.07 4.40 12.16
CA PRO A 197 16.26 4.39 11.30
C PRO A 197 17.35 3.39 11.69
N SER A 198 17.48 3.05 12.97
CA SER A 198 18.46 2.09 13.49
C SER A 198 18.00 0.63 13.39
N MET A 199 16.74 0.38 13.03
CA MET A 199 16.21 -0.98 12.90
C MET A 199 16.81 -1.64 11.65
N SER A 200 17.47 -2.77 11.85
CA SER A 200 18.05 -3.53 10.73
C SER A 200 16.97 -4.27 9.94
N VAL A 201 17.29 -4.59 8.68
CA VAL A 201 16.43 -5.42 7.82
C VAL A 201 16.21 -6.80 8.45
N GLU A 202 17.24 -7.38 9.05
CA GLU A 202 17.20 -8.68 9.72
C GLU A 202 16.31 -8.66 10.96
N GLU A 203 16.37 -7.59 11.75
CA GLU A 203 15.50 -7.40 12.91
C GLU A 203 14.03 -7.27 12.48
N GLN A 204 13.74 -6.43 11.47
CA GLN A 204 12.39 -6.28 10.93
C GLN A 204 11.87 -7.62 10.39
N PHE A 205 12.71 -8.36 9.65
CA PHE A 205 12.36 -9.66 9.10
C PHE A 205 12.02 -10.68 10.18
N ARG A 206 12.84 -10.76 11.25
CA ARG A 206 12.56 -11.62 12.41
C ARG A 206 11.22 -11.28 13.05
N LEU A 207 10.90 -10.00 13.24
CA LEU A 207 9.63 -9.57 13.84
C LEU A 207 8.40 -9.99 13.02
N VAL A 208 8.49 -9.92 11.68
CA VAL A 208 7.43 -10.37 10.78
C VAL A 208 7.28 -11.87 10.83
N ARG A 209 8.40 -12.61 10.74
CA ARG A 209 8.42 -14.06 10.79
C ARG A 209 7.83 -14.61 12.09
N GLU A 210 8.24 -14.06 13.23
CA GLU A 210 7.70 -14.44 14.53
C GLU A 210 6.20 -14.16 14.62
N HIS A 211 5.72 -13.05 14.06
CA HIS A 211 4.28 -12.74 14.00
C HIS A 211 3.50 -13.77 13.17
N PHE A 212 4.04 -14.15 12.03
CA PHE A 212 3.41 -15.13 11.13
C PHE A 212 3.65 -16.59 11.53
N GLY A 213 4.45 -16.85 12.58
CA GLY A 213 4.79 -18.20 13.03
C GLY A 213 5.71 -18.98 12.08
N LEU A 214 6.65 -18.29 11.41
CA LEU A 214 7.54 -18.82 10.37
C LEU A 214 9.02 -18.86 10.75
#